data_AF-A0A158G1X0-F1
#
_entry.id   AF-A0A158G1X0-F1
#
_cell.length_a   1.000
_cell.length_b   1.000
_cell.length_c   1.000
_cell.angle_alpha   90.00
_cell.angle_beta   90.00
_cell.angle_gamma   90.00
#
_symmetry.space_group_name_H-M   'P 1'
#
loop_
_entity.id
_entity.type
_entity.pdbx_description
1 polymer ?
#
loop_
_entity_poly.entity_id
_entity_poly.type
_entity_poly.pdbx_seq_one_letter_code
_entity_poly.pdbx_strand_id
1 'polypeptide(L)'
;MQLHYAEIDAILTSLLRSQPPGTMALLADFLGAYWDGTRVVYFFLHEDGSGAPDDEFELSDYLVDKWEEELRHWFAAPRFSMRPELNKWIKSDA
;
A
#
# COMPACT_ATOMS: atom_id res chain seq x y z
N MET A 1 15.20 -2.15 -15.63
CA MET A 1 15.50 -2.54 -14.24
C MET A 1 14.25 -3.18 -13.69
N GLN A 2 14.13 -4.51 -13.71
CA GLN A 2 12.95 -5.21 -13.19
C GLN A 2 12.78 -4.89 -11.70
N LEU A 3 11.55 -4.67 -11.26
CA LEU A 3 11.24 -4.42 -9.84
C LEU A 3 11.08 -5.77 -9.14
N HIS A 4 11.67 -5.92 -7.95
CA HIS A 4 11.45 -7.09 -7.10
C HIS A 4 10.70 -6.72 -5.83
N TYR A 5 9.92 -7.67 -5.31
CA TYR A 5 9.18 -7.52 -4.06
C TYR A 5 10.07 -6.99 -2.93
N ALA A 6 11.25 -7.59 -2.73
CA ALA A 6 12.14 -7.20 -1.63
C ALA A 6 12.59 -5.73 -1.73
N GLU A 7 12.76 -5.20 -2.94
CA GLU A 7 13.15 -3.81 -3.16
C GLU A 7 11.98 -2.87 -2.88
N ILE A 8 10.79 -3.22 -3.38
CA ILE A 8 9.56 -2.47 -3.15
C ILE A 8 9.26 -2.41 -1.65
N ASP A 9 9.33 -3.55 -0.97
CA ASP A 9 9.02 -3.68 0.44
C ASP A 9 9.99 -2.88 1.31
N ALA A 10 11.28 -2.92 1.01
CA ALA A 10 12.29 -2.12 1.70
C ALA A 10 12.05 -0.60 1.53
N ILE A 11 11.72 -0.17 0.30
CA ILE A 11 11.44 1.24 0.02
C ILE A 11 10.16 1.69 0.74
N LEU A 12 9.07 0.93 0.61
CA LEU A 12 7.79 1.26 1.24
C LEU A 12 7.90 1.24 2.76
N THR A 13 8.67 0.31 3.34
CA THR A 13 8.98 0.30 4.77
C THR A 13 9.63 1.61 5.19
N SER A 14 10.65 2.08 4.47
CA SER A 14 11.32 3.34 4.80
C SER A 14 10.39 4.54 4.66
N LEU A 15 9.58 4.59 3.59
CA LEU A 15 8.68 5.71 3.34
C LEU A 15 7.55 5.76 4.37
N LEU A 16 6.82 4.66 4.57
CA LEU A 16 5.63 4.61 5.41
C LEU A 16 5.95 4.68 6.90
N ARG A 17 7.06 4.10 7.36
CA ARG A 17 7.47 4.17 8.78
C ARG A 17 7.71 5.62 9.25
N SER A 18 8.07 6.51 8.33
CA SER A 18 8.27 7.93 8.62
C SER A 18 6.97 8.76 8.61
N GLN A 19 5.85 8.18 8.18
CA GLN A 19 4.57 8.86 8.10
C GLN A 19 3.80 8.80 9.43
N PRO A 20 2.86 9.73 9.68
CA PRO A 20 1.90 9.61 10.78
C PRO A 20 1.09 8.29 10.67
N PRO A 21 0.73 7.66 11.81
CA PRO A 21 -0.17 6.51 11.82
C PRO A 21 -1.48 6.79 11.08
N GLY A 22 -1.98 5.80 10.33
CA GLY A 22 -3.15 5.95 9.47
C GLY A 22 -2.88 6.62 8.12
N THR A 23 -1.60 6.79 7.75
CA THR A 23 -1.20 7.15 6.39
C THR A 23 -1.10 5.89 5.53
N MET A 24 -1.71 5.94 4.34
CA MET A 24 -1.55 4.93 3.29
C MET A 24 -0.80 5.49 2.08
N ALA A 25 0.02 4.64 1.46
CA ALA A 25 0.48 4.79 0.09
C ALA A 25 -0.60 4.26 -0.86
N LEU A 26 -1.04 5.09 -1.81
CA LEU A 26 -2.00 4.70 -2.86
C LEU A 26 -1.22 4.25 -4.09
N LEU A 27 -0.85 2.97 -4.15
CA LEU A 27 0.05 2.41 -5.16
C LEU A 27 -0.61 2.35 -6.56
N ALA A 28 -1.93 2.12 -6.59
CA ALA A 28 -2.77 2.20 -7.79
C ALA A 28 -4.20 2.57 -7.38
N ASP A 29 -5.11 2.66 -8.34
CA ASP A 29 -6.53 2.95 -8.06
C ASP A 29 -7.23 1.83 -7.28
N PHE A 30 -6.66 0.62 -7.29
CA PHE A 30 -7.18 -0.56 -6.59
C PHE A 30 -6.24 -1.07 -5.48
N LEU A 31 -5.06 -0.46 -5.29
CA LEU A 31 -4.00 -1.00 -4.44
C LEU A 31 -3.49 0.04 -3.45
N GLY A 32 -3.46 -0.33 -2.16
CA GLY A 32 -2.91 0.46 -1.09
C GLY A 32 -1.88 -0.30 -0.24
N ALA A 33 -1.06 0.47 0.47
CA ALA A 33 -0.18 -0.07 1.51
C ALA A 33 -0.10 0.88 2.71
N TYR A 34 0.01 0.34 3.93
CA TYR A 34 0.21 1.14 5.15
C TYR A 34 1.24 0.49 6.07
N TRP A 35 1.73 1.25 7.05
CA TRP A 35 2.61 0.75 8.10
C TRP A 35 1.81 0.43 9.36
N ASP A 36 1.84 -0.82 9.81
CA ASP A 36 1.08 -1.28 11.00
C ASP A 36 1.81 -1.04 12.33
N GLY A 37 3.06 -0.57 12.29
CA GLY A 37 3.95 -0.46 13.46
C GLY A 37 5.15 -1.39 13.39
N THR A 38 5.05 -2.47 12.62
CA THR A 38 6.02 -3.58 12.53
C THR A 38 6.42 -3.91 11.09
N ARG A 39 5.48 -3.89 10.15
CA ARG A 39 5.67 -4.22 8.73
C ARG A 39 4.80 -3.36 7.82
N VAL A 40 5.07 -3.44 6.51
CA VAL A 40 4.16 -2.94 5.49
C VAL A 40 3.04 -3.95 5.30
N VAL A 41 1.80 -3.47 5.33
CA VAL A 41 0.60 -4.24 5.04
C VAL A 41 0.04 -3.76 3.71
N TYR A 42 -0.21 -4.69 2.80
CA TYR A 42 -0.76 -4.43 1.47
C TYR A 42 -2.23 -4.84 1.43
N PHE A 43 -3.05 -4.04 0.77
CA PHE A 43 -4.49 -4.24 0.75
C PHE A 43 -5.13 -3.74 -0.55
N PHE A 44 -6.26 -4.32 -0.91
CA PHE A 44 -7.10 -3.83 -2.00
C PHE A 44 -7.96 -2.65 -1.54
N LEU A 45 -8.20 -1.73 -2.46
CA LEU A 45 -9.18 -0.66 -2.27
C LEU A 45 -10.55 -1.14 -2.74
N HIS A 46 -11.59 -0.78 -2.00
CA HIS A 46 -12.96 -1.11 -2.36
C HIS A 46 -13.35 -0.52 -3.73
N GLU A 47 -14.03 -1.32 -4.56
CA GLU A 47 -14.42 -0.94 -5.94
C GLU A 47 -15.46 0.19 -6.01
N ASP A 48 -16.04 0.62 -4.88
CA ASP A 48 -17.09 1.63 -4.83
C ASP A 48 -16.55 3.06 -4.97
N GLY A 49 -15.23 3.21 -5.11
CA GLY A 49 -14.54 4.49 -5.23
C GLY A 49 -14.40 5.24 -3.90
N SER A 50 -14.83 4.66 -2.78
CA SER A 50 -14.61 5.23 -1.45
C SER A 50 -13.11 5.29 -1.10
N GLY A 51 -12.31 4.41 -1.73
CA GLY A 51 -10.92 4.14 -1.39
C GLY A 51 -10.75 3.72 0.07
N ALA A 52 -11.78 3.08 0.62
CA ALA A 52 -11.68 2.29 1.84
C ALA A 52 -10.84 1.03 1.57
N PRO A 53 -10.08 0.53 2.56
CA PRO A 53 -9.50 -0.81 2.49
C PRO A 53 -10.58 -1.88 2.41
N ASP A 54 -10.27 -2.96 1.70
CA ASP A 54 -11.12 -4.15 1.56
C ASP A 54 -10.39 -5.38 2.16
N ASP A 55 -9.59 -6.08 1.36
CA ASP A 55 -8.85 -7.29 1.77
C ASP A 55 -7.33 -7.08 1.81
N GLU A 56 -6.68 -7.63 2.84
CA GLU A 56 -5.21 -7.77 2.90
C GLU A 56 -4.70 -8.86 1.97
N PHE A 57 -3.48 -8.68 1.46
CA PHE A 57 -2.80 -9.73 0.70
C PHE A 57 -1.28 -9.66 0.87
N GLU A 58 -0.60 -10.76 0.54
CA GLU A 58 0.86 -10.82 0.50
C GLU A 58 1.38 -10.42 -0.88
N LEU A 59 2.14 -9.33 -0.95
CA LEU A 59 2.84 -8.96 -2.18
C LEU A 59 3.95 -9.99 -2.48
N SER A 60 4.00 -10.44 -3.72
CA SER A 60 5.00 -11.40 -4.22
C SER A 60 5.59 -10.90 -5.53
N ASP A 61 6.75 -11.43 -5.95
CA ASP A 61 7.37 -11.07 -7.23
C ASP A 61 6.42 -11.28 -8.42
N TYR A 62 5.55 -12.29 -8.37
CA TYR A 62 4.53 -12.49 -9.40
C TYR A 62 3.55 -11.32 -9.50
N LEU A 63 3.11 -10.78 -8.37
CA LEU A 63 2.21 -9.61 -8.35
C LEU A 63 2.94 -8.32 -8.70
N VAL A 64 4.23 -8.21 -8.34
CA VAL A 64 5.09 -7.09 -8.75
C VAL A 64 5.27 -7.07 -10.26
N ASP A 65 5.54 -8.21 -10.89
CA ASP A 65 5.63 -8.32 -12.34
C ASP A 65 4.27 -8.00 -13.00
N LYS A 66 3.16 -8.43 -12.38
CA LYS A 66 1.80 -8.18 -12.88
C LYS A 66 1.42 -6.69 -12.86
N TRP A 67 1.85 -5.96 -11.84
CA TRP A 67 1.51 -4.54 -11.62
C TRP A 67 2.72 -3.61 -11.80
N GLU A 68 3.68 -4.04 -12.62
CA GLU A 68 4.96 -3.36 -12.77
C GLU A 68 4.76 -1.91 -13.24
N GLU A 69 3.84 -1.70 -14.18
CA GLU A 69 3.56 -0.38 -14.74
C GLU A 69 2.98 0.57 -13.68
N GLU A 70 1.99 0.12 -12.91
CA GLU A 70 1.37 0.88 -11.83
C GLU A 70 2.39 1.24 -10.75
N LEU A 71 3.18 0.26 -10.32
CA LEU A 71 4.21 0.46 -9.31
C LEU A 71 5.28 1.44 -9.80
N ARG A 72 5.72 1.35 -11.06
CA ARG A 72 6.64 2.33 -11.66
C ARG A 72 6.08 3.74 -11.69
N HIS A 73 4.81 3.88 -12.10
CA HIS A 73 4.14 5.18 -12.09
C HIS A 73 4.07 5.76 -10.69
N TRP A 74 3.77 4.93 -9.69
CA TRP A 74 3.74 5.37 -8.31
C TRP A 74 5.13 5.79 -7.79
N PHE A 75 6.19 5.03 -8.07
CA PHE A 75 7.54 5.41 -7.66
C PHE A 75 8.03 6.70 -8.32
N ALA A 76 7.57 7.00 -9.54
CA ALA A 76 7.87 8.27 -10.21
C ALA A 76 7.14 9.46 -9.57
N ALA A 77 5.96 9.25 -8.99
CA ALA A 77 5.17 10.28 -8.33
C ALA A 77 4.40 9.72 -7.10
N PRO A 78 5.08 9.51 -5.96
CA PRO A 78 4.47 8.87 -4.80
C PRO A 78 3.26 9.64 -4.27
N ARG A 79 2.17 8.91 -4.05
CA ARG A 79 0.91 9.45 -3.52
C ARG A 79 0.59 8.83 -2.17
N PHE A 80 0.41 9.68 -1.18
CA PHE A 80 0.00 9.32 0.18
C PHE A 80 -1.35 9.96 0.53
N SER A 81 -2.12 9.30 1.39
CA SER A 81 -3.41 9.80 1.85
C SER A 81 -3.64 9.40 3.31
N MET A 82 -4.26 10.27 4.08
CA MET A 82 -4.78 9.95 5.42
C MET A 82 -6.30 9.82 5.31
N ARG A 83 -6.82 8.63 5.60
CA ARG A 83 -8.24 8.32 5.46
C ARG A 83 -8.82 7.78 6.77
N PRO A 84 -9.93 8.34 7.29
CA PRO A 84 -10.60 7.80 8.47
C PRO A 84 -10.98 6.32 8.33
N GLU A 85 -11.26 5.86 7.11
CA GLU A 85 -11.64 4.51 6.75
C GLU A 85 -10.56 3.50 7.15
N LEU A 86 -9.28 3.81 6.89
CA LEU A 86 -8.15 2.97 7.29
C LEU A 86 -8.06 2.83 8.80
N ASN A 87 -8.19 3.94 9.53
CA ASN A 87 -8.14 3.91 10.99
C ASN A 87 -9.31 3.12 11.60
N LYS A 88 -10.47 3.11 10.96
CA LYS A 88 -11.60 2.27 11.38
C LYS A 88 -11.31 0.80 11.10
N TRP A 89 -10.78 0.49 9.91
CA TRP A 89 -10.45 -0.87 9.52
C TRP A 89 -9.38 -1.50 10.42
N ILE A 90 -8.26 -0.81 10.66
CA ILE A 90 -7.20 -1.26 11.59
C ILE A 90 -7.75 -1.55 13.00
N LYS A 91 -8.73 -0.77 13.47
CA LYS A 91 -9.34 -0.97 14.79
C LYS A 91 -10.36 -2.11 14.84
N SER A 92 -10.93 -2.48 13.69
CA SER A 92 -11.89 -3.58 13.58
C SER A 92 -11.18 -4.92 13.42
N ASP A 93 -9.95 -4.92 12.89
CA ASP A 93 -9.14 -6.11 12.67
C ASP A 93 -8.22 -6.45 13.86
N ALA A 94 -8.08 -5.53 14.82
CA ALA A 94 -7.33 -5.68 16.08
C ALA A 94 -8.19 -6.23 17.23
#